data_AF-A0A8J4X9I2-F1
#
_entry.id   AF-A0A8J4X9I2-F1
#
_cell.length_a   1.000
_cell.length_b   1.000
_cell.length_c   1.000
_cell.angle_alpha   90.00
_cell.angle_beta   90.00
_cell.angle_gamma   90.00
#
_symmetry.space_group_name_H-M   'P 1'
#
loop_
_entity.id
_entity.type
_entity.pdbx_description
1 polymer ?
#
loop_
_entity_poly.entity_id
_entity_poly.type
_entity_poly.pdbx_seq_one_letter_code
_entity_poly.pdbx_strand_id
1 'polypeptide(L)'
;MSVCPVVSRFTWRTKYLLLLVLCACVIAWITSLSDGRRKTSELVTPELVTPPAQALVQKTRQVTQIGTEVDMDKQDEVDEEHTSKELCPENSPLLRGAVKLAFEPSLTLGQVAAVNGDVAQGQYDPNECKARQSVAVLIPHRNREKHLLYLLHHLHPFLQRQQLHYAIYIIHQAGDAIFNRAKLLNIGYLEALKDFNWDCFIFHDVDLIPENDHNLYTCDQQPKHLVVGRNSTGYRLRYKGYFGGVSAMTKDQFSKVNGFPNTYWGWGGEDDDLRIRVQLQGLKIIRPPADVARYTMVFHQRDAGNEVNKD
;
A
#
# COMPACT_ATOMS: atom_id res chain seq x y z
N MET A 1 -17.74 61.13 -44.17
CA MET A 1 -16.76 60.46 -43.29
C MET A 1 -17.22 59.03 -43.06
N SER A 2 -16.56 58.05 -43.65
CA SER A 2 -16.67 56.63 -43.31
C SER A 2 -15.41 55.94 -43.82
N VAL A 3 -14.59 55.48 -42.89
CA VAL A 3 -13.32 54.79 -43.13
C VAL A 3 -13.62 53.29 -43.12
N CYS A 4 -13.41 52.60 -44.24
CA CYS A 4 -13.45 51.14 -44.30
C CYS A 4 -12.09 50.56 -43.85
N PRO A 5 -12.07 49.50 -43.03
CA PRO A 5 -10.83 48.85 -42.62
C PRO A 5 -10.34 47.86 -43.67
N VAL A 6 -9.04 47.87 -43.94
CA VAL A 6 -8.34 46.89 -44.77
C VAL A 6 -8.21 45.60 -43.98
N VAL A 7 -9.02 44.59 -44.31
CA VAL A 7 -8.87 43.23 -43.80
C VAL A 7 -7.74 42.55 -44.58
N SER A 8 -6.60 42.34 -43.91
CA SER A 8 -5.44 41.62 -44.43
C SER A 8 -5.82 40.18 -44.79
N ARG A 9 -5.74 39.84 -46.08
CA ARG A 9 -5.96 38.48 -46.59
C ARG A 9 -4.75 37.62 -46.23
N PHE A 10 -4.82 36.93 -45.10
CA PHE A 10 -3.84 35.92 -44.70
C PHE A 10 -3.91 34.73 -45.66
N THR A 11 -2.95 34.63 -46.58
CA THR A 11 -2.93 33.58 -47.60
C THR A 11 -2.50 32.25 -47.00
N TRP A 12 -2.94 31.15 -47.60
CA TRP A 12 -2.57 29.80 -47.15
C TRP A 12 -1.05 29.60 -47.05
N ARG A 13 -0.28 30.29 -47.91
CA ARG A 13 1.19 30.34 -47.87
C ARG A 13 1.76 30.95 -46.58
N THR A 14 1.11 31.97 -46.02
CA THR A 14 1.55 32.58 -44.75
C THR A 14 1.26 31.69 -43.55
N LYS A 15 0.18 30.92 -43.58
CA LYS A 15 -0.13 29.90 -42.55
C LYS A 15 0.88 28.76 -42.57
N TYR A 16 1.28 28.28 -43.75
CA TYR A 16 2.32 27.25 -43.89
C TYR A 16 3.69 27.74 -43.43
N LEU A 17 4.05 28.98 -43.75
CA LEU A 17 5.29 29.57 -43.24
C LEU A 17 5.30 29.65 -41.71
N LEU A 18 4.20 30.09 -41.08
CA LEU A 18 4.09 30.12 -39.62
C LEU A 18 4.22 28.72 -39.00
N LEU A 19 3.64 27.71 -39.64
CA LEU A 19 3.68 26.34 -39.14
C LEU A 19 5.08 25.74 -39.26
N LEU A 20 5.80 26.03 -40.36
CA LEU A 20 7.20 25.64 -40.52
C LEU A 20 8.13 26.33 -39.51
N VAL A 21 7.91 27.62 -39.23
CA VAL A 21 8.66 28.35 -38.20
C VAL A 21 8.39 27.77 -36.81
N LEU A 22 7.14 27.45 -36.48
CA LEU A 22 6.80 26.81 -35.20
C LEU A 22 7.46 25.43 -35.07
N CYS A 23 7.45 24.61 -36.12
CA CYS A 23 8.15 23.32 -36.11
C CYS A 23 9.66 23.49 -35.91
N ALA A 24 10.29 24.48 -36.57
CA ALA A 24 11.71 24.77 -36.39
C ALA A 24 12.03 25.25 -34.96
N CYS A 25 11.16 26.07 -34.35
CA CYS A 25 11.31 26.49 -32.96
C CYS A 25 11.19 25.31 -31.98
N VAL A 26 10.26 24.39 -32.21
CA VAL A 26 10.11 23.18 -31.37
C VAL A 26 11.33 22.27 -31.50
N ILE A 27 11.86 22.07 -32.70
CA ILE A 27 13.08 21.29 -32.91
C ILE A 27 14.29 21.96 -32.21
N ALA A 28 14.45 23.28 -32.33
CA ALA A 28 15.50 24.02 -31.63
C ALA A 28 15.35 23.96 -30.10
N TRP A 29 14.12 23.92 -29.59
CA TRP A 29 13.86 23.77 -28.16
C TRP A 29 14.21 22.35 -27.66
N ILE A 30 13.88 21.31 -28.44
CA ILE A 30 14.24 19.91 -28.14
C ILE A 30 15.76 19.72 -28.17
N THR A 31 16.47 20.32 -29.15
CA THR A 31 17.94 20.22 -29.21
C THR A 31 18.61 20.97 -28.06
N SER A 32 18.05 22.11 -27.63
CA SER A 32 18.51 22.85 -26.44
C SER A 32 18.32 22.06 -25.13
N LEU A 33 17.20 21.34 -24.98
CA LEU A 33 16.96 20.43 -23.86
C LEU A 33 17.92 19.23 -23.83
N SER A 34 18.30 18.73 -25.01
CA SER A 34 19.26 17.63 -25.14
C SER A 34 20.68 18.07 -24.78
N ASP A 35 21.04 19.32 -25.07
CA ASP A 35 22.35 19.91 -24.71
C ASP A 35 22.42 20.30 -23.22
N GLY A 36 21.30 20.70 -22.62
CA GLY A 36 21.18 20.92 -21.16
C GLY A 36 21.33 19.65 -20.30
N ARG A 37 21.07 18.46 -20.88
CA ARG A 37 21.28 17.17 -20.22
C ARG A 37 22.75 16.71 -20.26
N ARG A 38 23.58 17.25 -21.16
CA ARG A 38 25.04 16.99 -21.18
C ARG A 38 25.83 17.86 -20.20
N LYS A 39 25.36 19.07 -19.87
CA LYS A 39 26.06 20.00 -18.97
C LYS A 39 25.80 19.83 -17.47
N THR A 40 24.95 18.89 -17.07
CA THR A 40 24.62 18.63 -15.65
C THR A 40 25.27 17.36 -15.07
N SER A 41 26.18 16.72 -15.81
CA SER A 41 26.93 15.53 -15.34
C SER A 41 28.38 15.82 -14.91
N GLU A 42 28.81 17.08 -14.87
CA GLU A 42 30.14 17.48 -14.36
C GLU A 42 29.98 18.61 -13.34
N LEU A 43 29.80 18.28 -12.06
CA LEU A 43 30.47 18.92 -10.93
C LEU A 43 30.05 18.27 -9.59
N VAL A 44 31.03 18.16 -8.69
CA VAL A 44 30.99 17.72 -7.27
C VAL A 44 31.23 16.22 -7.02
N THR A 45 32.50 15.86 -7.00
CA THR A 45 33.08 14.75 -6.24
C THR A 45 33.40 15.19 -4.79
N PRO A 46 32.99 14.44 -3.75
CA PRO A 46 33.74 14.34 -2.51
C PRO A 46 34.73 13.18 -2.62
N GLU A 47 36.02 13.43 -2.34
CA GLU A 47 37.05 12.40 -2.23
C GLU A 47 36.66 11.36 -1.17
N LEU A 48 36.51 10.11 -1.58
CA LEU A 48 36.63 8.94 -0.71
C LEU A 48 37.50 7.91 -1.42
N VAL A 49 38.74 7.81 -0.95
CA VAL A 49 39.77 6.89 -1.45
C VAL A 49 39.34 5.45 -1.17
N THR A 50 39.19 4.64 -2.22
CA THR A 50 39.14 3.16 -2.14
C THR A 50 40.09 2.54 -3.18
N PRO A 51 40.92 1.54 -2.83
CA PRO A 51 41.84 0.89 -3.77
C PRO A 51 41.14 -0.21 -4.60
N PRO A 52 41.71 -0.60 -5.78
CA PRO A 52 41.10 -1.55 -6.68
C PRO A 52 41.12 -3.00 -6.17
N ALA A 53 40.00 -3.70 -6.36
CA ALA A 53 39.83 -5.12 -6.10
C ALA A 53 40.58 -5.97 -7.14
N GLN A 54 41.86 -6.27 -6.88
CA GLN A 54 42.59 -7.38 -7.50
C GLN A 54 43.61 -7.94 -6.51
N ALA A 55 43.13 -8.70 -5.51
CA ALA A 55 43.94 -9.65 -4.74
C ALA A 55 43.06 -10.42 -3.74
N LEU A 56 42.32 -11.45 -4.18
CA LEU A 56 41.80 -12.47 -3.26
C LEU A 56 41.56 -13.81 -3.97
N VAL A 57 42.53 -14.24 -4.77
CA VAL A 57 42.60 -15.60 -5.32
C VAL A 57 44.03 -16.10 -5.10
N GLN A 58 44.40 -16.31 -3.85
CA GLN A 58 45.60 -17.07 -3.44
C GLN A 58 45.67 -17.21 -1.92
N LYS A 59 44.69 -17.89 -1.32
CA LYS A 59 44.87 -18.46 0.02
C LYS A 59 43.93 -19.65 0.29
N THR A 60 43.94 -20.61 -0.63
CA THR A 60 43.30 -21.93 -0.41
C THR A 60 44.11 -23.06 -1.03
N ARG A 61 45.43 -23.00 -0.86
CA ARG A 61 46.38 -24.07 -1.21
C ARG A 61 47.53 -24.10 -0.22
N GLN A 62 47.19 -24.40 1.02
CA GLN A 62 48.11 -24.98 2.00
C GLN A 62 47.23 -25.50 3.11
N VAL A 63 46.95 -26.80 3.03
CA VAL A 63 46.94 -27.80 4.11
C VAL A 63 46.26 -29.02 3.48
N THR A 64 47.08 -29.85 2.86
CA THR A 64 46.74 -31.25 2.58
C THR A 64 47.88 -32.07 3.18
N GLN A 65 47.50 -33.14 3.87
CA GLN A 65 48.34 -34.17 4.49
C GLN A 65 48.94 -33.83 5.86
N ILE A 66 48.23 -34.21 6.93
CA ILE A 66 48.68 -35.23 7.91
C ILE A 66 47.42 -35.96 8.40
N GLY A 67 47.37 -37.29 8.27
CA GLY A 67 46.31 -38.13 8.84
C GLY A 67 46.78 -38.78 10.15
N THR A 68 45.84 -39.04 11.06
CA THR A 68 45.78 -40.20 11.98
C THR A 68 44.46 -40.17 12.76
N GLU A 69 44.05 -41.34 13.23
CA GLU A 69 42.68 -41.84 13.43
C GLU A 69 42.01 -41.47 14.77
N VAL A 70 40.72 -41.84 14.85
CA VAL A 70 39.82 -42.00 16.03
C VAL A 70 39.21 -40.67 16.51
N ASP A 71 37.89 -40.45 16.57
CA ASP A 71 36.86 -41.27 17.22
C ASP A 71 35.47 -41.11 16.54
N MET A 72 34.68 -42.18 16.55
CA MET A 72 33.28 -42.22 16.14
C MET A 72 32.41 -41.60 17.24
N ASP A 73 31.79 -40.45 16.97
CA ASP A 73 30.65 -40.00 17.78
C ASP A 73 29.40 -39.87 16.92
N LYS A 74 28.33 -40.46 17.44
CA LYS A 74 27.02 -40.54 16.79
C LYS A 74 26.36 -39.18 16.91
N GLN A 75 26.19 -38.48 15.80
CA GLN A 75 25.14 -37.47 15.73
C GLN A 75 23.83 -38.17 15.40
N ASP A 76 22.91 -38.15 16.37
CA ASP A 76 21.51 -38.46 16.18
C ASP A 76 20.94 -37.54 15.08
N GLU A 77 20.54 -38.13 13.95
CA GLU A 77 19.68 -37.50 12.97
C GLU A 77 18.31 -37.30 13.62
N VAL A 78 18.06 -36.08 14.11
CA VAL A 78 16.69 -35.61 14.30
C VAL A 78 16.16 -35.32 12.92
N ASP A 79 15.47 -36.30 12.34
CA ASP A 79 14.59 -36.10 11.20
C ASP A 79 13.57 -35.03 11.59
N GLU A 80 13.82 -33.77 11.20
CA GLU A 80 12.73 -32.79 11.06
C GLU A 80 11.82 -33.34 9.96
N GLU A 81 10.81 -34.08 10.38
CA GLU A 81 9.68 -34.46 9.54
C GLU A 81 9.03 -33.17 9.04
N HIS A 82 9.51 -32.69 7.90
CA HIS A 82 9.03 -31.52 7.19
C HIS A 82 7.68 -31.87 6.56
N THR A 83 6.70 -32.11 7.44
CA THR A 83 5.30 -32.31 7.07
C THR A 83 4.83 -30.96 6.56
N SER A 84 4.85 -30.77 5.24
CA SER A 84 4.40 -29.54 4.61
C SER A 84 2.94 -29.32 5.00
N LYS A 85 2.66 -28.30 5.83
CA LYS A 85 1.30 -27.97 6.27
C LYS A 85 0.37 -27.85 5.05
N GLU A 86 -0.78 -28.52 5.11
CA GLU A 86 -1.81 -28.35 4.10
C GLU A 86 -2.30 -26.90 4.05
N LEU A 87 -2.81 -26.47 2.89
CA LEU A 87 -3.39 -25.13 2.76
C LEU A 87 -4.63 -25.01 3.65
N CYS A 88 -4.81 -23.86 4.29
CA CYS A 88 -6.04 -23.54 4.99
C CYS A 88 -7.26 -23.70 4.05
N PRO A 89 -8.45 -24.05 4.56
CA PRO A 89 -9.65 -24.19 3.73
C PRO A 89 -10.00 -22.88 3.01
N GLU A 90 -10.63 -22.94 1.84
CA GLU A 90 -11.03 -21.74 1.08
C GLU A 90 -11.99 -20.85 1.88
N ASN A 91 -12.94 -21.48 2.57
CA ASN A 91 -13.79 -20.81 3.55
C ASN A 91 -13.33 -21.25 4.93
N SER A 92 -12.81 -20.31 5.71
CA SER A 92 -12.39 -20.59 7.09
C SER A 92 -13.59 -21.07 7.92
N PRO A 93 -13.47 -22.20 8.64
CA PRO A 93 -14.50 -22.68 9.56
C PRO A 93 -14.59 -21.82 10.83
N LEU A 94 -13.67 -20.87 11.02
CA LEU A 94 -13.60 -20.01 12.21
C LEU A 94 -14.45 -18.74 12.09
N LEU A 95 -14.99 -18.45 10.90
CA LEU A 95 -15.83 -17.27 10.65
C LEU A 95 -17.11 -17.33 11.49
N ARG A 96 -17.54 -16.18 12.00
CA ARG A 96 -18.71 -16.04 12.89
C ARG A 96 -19.82 -15.21 12.28
N GLY A 97 -19.54 -14.53 11.17
CA GLY A 97 -20.40 -13.54 10.57
C GLY A 97 -20.43 -12.23 11.31
N ALA A 98 -21.62 -11.66 11.46
CA ALA A 98 -21.79 -10.37 12.09
C ALA A 98 -21.37 -10.42 13.56
N VAL A 99 -20.46 -9.54 13.94
CA VAL A 99 -19.91 -9.42 15.29
C VAL A 99 -20.35 -8.11 15.92
N LYS A 100 -20.76 -8.20 17.20
CA LYS A 100 -21.08 -7.02 18.00
C LYS A 100 -19.78 -6.32 18.39
N LEU A 101 -19.63 -5.07 17.97
CA LEU A 101 -18.48 -4.24 18.30
C LEU A 101 -18.65 -3.57 19.67
N ALA A 102 -17.54 -3.36 20.38
CA ALA A 102 -17.51 -2.73 21.70
C ALA A 102 -16.37 -1.69 21.79
N PHE A 103 -16.69 -0.49 22.26
CA PHE A 103 -15.76 0.66 22.24
C PHE A 103 -15.51 1.17 23.67
N GLU A 104 -14.89 0.32 24.48
CA GLU A 104 -14.64 0.61 25.90
C GLU A 104 -13.59 1.72 26.08
N PRO A 105 -13.91 2.87 26.70
CA PRO A 105 -12.96 3.97 26.86
C PRO A 105 -11.70 3.58 27.64
N SER A 106 -11.85 2.64 28.58
CA SER A 106 -10.78 2.13 29.44
C SER A 106 -9.85 1.12 28.76
N LEU A 107 -10.13 0.71 27.51
CA LEU A 107 -9.32 -0.24 26.76
C LEU A 107 -7.85 0.21 26.71
N THR A 108 -6.94 -0.74 26.90
CA THR A 108 -5.48 -0.55 26.85
C THR A 108 -4.82 -1.47 25.83
N LEU A 109 -3.62 -1.11 25.36
CA LEU A 109 -2.86 -1.96 24.44
C LEU A 109 -2.49 -3.30 25.09
N GLY A 110 -2.21 -3.33 26.40
CA GLY A 110 -1.93 -4.56 27.13
C GLY A 110 -3.12 -5.53 27.13
N GLN A 111 -4.35 -5.04 27.24
CA GLN A 111 -5.55 -5.87 27.10
C GLN A 111 -5.71 -6.40 25.68
N VAL A 112 -5.42 -5.58 24.66
CA VAL A 112 -5.45 -6.03 23.25
C VAL A 112 -4.40 -7.10 23.00
N ALA A 113 -3.18 -6.95 23.50
CA ALA A 113 -2.13 -7.95 23.39
C ALA A 113 -2.49 -9.24 24.14
N ALA A 114 -3.01 -9.14 25.37
CA ALA A 114 -3.35 -10.29 26.19
C ALA A 114 -4.41 -11.21 25.57
N VAL A 115 -5.37 -10.66 24.81
CA VAL A 115 -6.39 -11.46 24.11
C VAL A 115 -5.95 -11.95 22.73
N ASN A 116 -4.78 -11.53 22.25
CA ASN A 116 -4.20 -11.91 20.96
C ASN A 116 -2.79 -12.50 21.17
N GLY A 117 -2.69 -13.54 22.01
CA GLY A 117 -1.40 -14.14 22.39
C GLY A 117 -0.58 -14.72 21.23
N ASP A 118 -1.25 -15.12 20.14
CA ASP A 118 -0.60 -15.66 18.94
C ASP A 118 -0.06 -14.56 18.00
N VAL A 119 -0.33 -13.28 18.29
CA VAL A 119 0.15 -12.15 17.49
C VAL A 119 1.49 -11.68 18.02
N ALA A 120 2.53 -11.79 17.20
CA ALA A 120 3.88 -11.32 17.53
C ALA A 120 4.25 -10.10 16.68
N GLN A 121 4.59 -8.97 17.32
CA GLN A 121 4.97 -7.72 16.64
C GLN A 121 3.95 -7.25 15.58
N GLY A 122 2.65 -7.50 15.80
CA GLY A 122 1.59 -7.15 14.86
C GLY A 122 1.46 -8.12 13.67
N GLN A 123 2.16 -9.25 13.70
CA GLN A 123 2.12 -10.32 12.71
C GLN A 123 1.46 -11.57 13.27
N TYR A 124 0.87 -12.36 12.39
CA TYR A 124 0.27 -13.67 12.72
C TYR A 124 0.31 -14.58 11.49
N ASP A 125 0.59 -15.86 11.73
CA ASP A 125 0.53 -16.95 10.75
C ASP A 125 -0.22 -18.14 11.39
N PRO A 126 -1.22 -18.75 10.73
CA PRO A 126 -1.93 -19.89 11.30
C PRO A 126 -1.01 -21.09 11.59
N ASN A 127 -1.10 -21.64 12.80
CA ASN A 127 -0.28 -22.79 13.18
C ASN A 127 -0.76 -24.11 12.54
N GLU A 128 -2.06 -24.28 12.31
CA GLU A 128 -2.65 -25.55 11.88
C GLU A 128 -2.61 -25.79 10.36
N CYS A 129 -2.41 -24.73 9.57
CA CYS A 129 -2.45 -24.81 8.10
C CYS A 129 -1.64 -23.67 7.48
N LYS A 130 -1.25 -23.83 6.22
CA LYS A 130 -0.58 -22.78 5.45
C LYS A 130 -1.61 -21.79 4.91
N ALA A 131 -1.50 -20.52 5.29
CA ALA A 131 -2.40 -19.47 4.78
C ALA A 131 -2.36 -19.40 3.24
N ARG A 132 -3.53 -19.17 2.63
CA ARG A 132 -3.66 -19.06 1.17
C ARG A 132 -3.13 -17.74 0.60
N GLN A 133 -3.14 -16.68 1.41
CA GLN A 133 -2.62 -15.37 1.04
C GLN A 133 -1.89 -14.76 2.22
N SER A 134 -0.76 -14.12 1.91
CA SER A 134 -0.04 -13.22 2.81
C SER A 134 -0.52 -11.79 2.61
N VAL A 135 -0.97 -11.13 3.67
CA VAL A 135 -1.66 -9.84 3.62
C VAL A 135 -0.95 -8.77 4.45
N ALA A 136 -0.56 -7.66 3.82
CA ALA A 136 -0.12 -6.46 4.53
C ALA A 136 -1.30 -5.49 4.72
N VAL A 137 -1.63 -5.16 5.98
CA VAL A 137 -2.65 -4.15 6.30
C VAL A 137 -1.97 -2.83 6.62
N LEU A 138 -2.22 -1.81 5.80
CA LEU A 138 -1.56 -0.51 5.83
C LEU A 138 -2.52 0.55 6.39
N ILE A 139 -2.17 1.11 7.55
CA ILE A 139 -3.01 2.09 8.26
C ILE A 139 -2.25 3.41 8.36
N PRO A 140 -2.69 4.47 7.65
CA PRO A 140 -2.12 5.80 7.78
C PRO A 140 -2.59 6.42 9.11
N HIS A 141 -1.67 6.99 9.88
CA HIS A 141 -1.96 7.38 11.27
C HIS A 141 -1.28 8.68 11.68
N ARG A 142 -1.99 9.48 12.49
CA ARG A 142 -1.44 10.54 13.36
C ARG A 142 -2.49 10.96 14.40
N ASN A 143 -2.11 11.09 15.67
CA ASN A 143 -2.95 11.63 16.76
C ASN A 143 -4.33 10.94 16.89
N ARG A 144 -4.35 9.60 16.74
CA ARG A 144 -5.57 8.76 16.68
C ARG A 144 -5.43 7.50 17.52
N GLU A 145 -4.71 7.57 18.63
CA GLU A 145 -4.27 6.42 19.43
C GLU A 145 -5.46 5.58 19.92
N LYS A 146 -6.55 6.21 20.35
CA LYS A 146 -7.76 5.48 20.75
C LYS A 146 -8.50 4.82 19.59
N HIS A 147 -8.56 5.45 18.43
CA HIS A 147 -9.16 4.83 17.23
C HIS A 147 -8.33 3.62 16.80
N LEU A 148 -7.01 3.77 16.78
CA LEU A 148 -6.08 2.69 16.50
C LEU A 148 -6.27 1.54 17.49
N LEU A 149 -6.41 1.84 18.78
CA LEU A 149 -6.61 0.81 19.78
C LEU A 149 -7.92 0.04 19.60
N TYR A 150 -9.02 0.75 19.30
CA TYR A 150 -10.29 0.10 18.95
C TYR A 150 -10.15 -0.74 17.68
N LEU A 151 -9.43 -0.26 16.68
CA LEU A 151 -9.19 -1.01 15.46
C LEU A 151 -8.43 -2.29 15.75
N LEU A 152 -7.28 -2.22 16.42
CA LEU A 152 -6.46 -3.41 16.74
C LEU A 152 -7.23 -4.43 17.58
N HIS A 153 -8.04 -3.98 18.54
CA HIS A 153 -8.87 -4.86 19.38
C HIS A 153 -9.82 -5.74 18.57
N HIS A 154 -10.43 -5.19 17.52
CA HIS A 154 -11.39 -5.93 16.69
C HIS A 154 -10.72 -6.60 15.49
N LEU A 155 -9.71 -5.96 14.90
CA LEU A 155 -9.10 -6.38 13.65
C LEU A 155 -8.20 -7.61 13.83
N HIS A 156 -7.43 -7.71 14.93
CA HIS A 156 -6.61 -8.90 15.14
C HIS A 156 -7.43 -10.19 15.23
N PRO A 157 -8.46 -10.31 16.08
CA PRO A 157 -9.30 -11.52 16.10
C PRO A 157 -10.03 -11.75 14.78
N PHE A 158 -10.43 -10.67 14.10
CA PHE A 158 -11.10 -10.73 12.80
C PHE A 158 -10.20 -11.38 11.73
N LEU A 159 -8.95 -10.95 11.60
CA LEU A 159 -7.99 -11.48 10.63
C LEU A 159 -7.54 -12.90 10.97
N GLN A 160 -7.35 -13.21 12.25
CA GLN A 160 -7.02 -14.57 12.71
C GLN A 160 -8.11 -15.58 12.33
N ARG A 161 -9.40 -15.22 12.48
CA ARG A 161 -10.52 -16.06 12.06
C ARG A 161 -10.59 -16.24 10.54
N GLN A 162 -10.01 -15.34 9.75
CA GLN A 162 -9.90 -15.52 8.31
C GLN A 162 -8.72 -16.42 7.89
N GLN A 163 -7.93 -16.94 8.85
CA GLN A 163 -6.79 -17.81 8.62
C GLN A 163 -5.77 -17.22 7.63
N LEU A 164 -5.52 -15.92 7.77
CA LEU A 164 -4.54 -15.18 6.97
C LEU A 164 -3.16 -15.24 7.63
N HIS A 165 -2.11 -15.32 6.82
CA HIS A 165 -0.80 -14.84 7.21
C HIS A 165 -0.82 -13.32 7.01
N TYR A 166 -0.66 -12.52 8.06
CA TYR A 166 -0.78 -11.07 7.94
C TYR A 166 0.19 -10.31 8.83
N ALA A 167 0.44 -9.06 8.44
CA ALA A 167 1.08 -8.05 9.28
C ALA A 167 0.32 -6.74 9.21
N ILE A 168 0.24 -6.03 10.34
CA ILE A 168 -0.34 -4.70 10.43
C ILE A 168 0.77 -3.65 10.51
N TYR A 169 0.75 -2.72 9.56
CA TYR A 169 1.66 -1.59 9.45
C TYR A 169 0.94 -0.30 9.82
N ILE A 170 1.46 0.41 10.83
CA ILE A 170 1.00 1.73 11.21
C ILE A 170 1.96 2.78 10.65
N ILE A 171 1.53 3.48 9.61
CA ILE A 171 2.35 4.49 8.92
C ILE A 171 2.07 5.84 9.58
N HIS A 172 2.90 6.17 10.56
CA HIS A 172 2.79 7.40 11.33
C HIS A 172 3.37 8.61 10.57
N GLN A 173 2.58 9.66 10.38
CA GLN A 173 3.08 10.93 9.86
C GLN A 173 3.67 11.77 10.99
N ALA A 174 4.99 11.97 10.99
CA ALA A 174 5.65 12.81 11.97
C ALA A 174 5.36 14.31 11.76
N GLY A 175 5.37 15.06 12.87
CA GLY A 175 5.17 16.52 12.88
C GLY A 175 3.76 16.98 12.54
N ASP A 176 3.61 18.29 12.38
CA ASP A 176 2.30 18.97 12.32
C ASP A 176 1.90 19.44 10.92
N ALA A 177 2.64 19.02 9.88
CA ALA A 177 2.27 19.32 8.49
C ALA A 177 0.90 18.75 8.13
N ILE A 178 0.24 19.26 7.10
CA ILE A 178 -1.09 18.75 6.66
C ILE A 178 -1.02 17.23 6.42
N PHE A 179 -2.06 16.50 6.84
CA PHE A 179 -2.07 15.05 6.72
C PHE A 179 -2.16 14.61 5.25
N ASN A 180 -1.37 13.61 4.86
CA ASN A 180 -1.37 13.07 3.50
C ASN A 180 -1.58 11.56 3.51
N ARG A 181 -2.86 11.18 3.59
CA ARG A 181 -3.31 9.78 3.65
C ARG A 181 -2.72 8.93 2.51
N ALA A 182 -2.90 9.36 1.27
CA ALA A 182 -2.47 8.63 0.08
C ALA A 182 -0.95 8.41 0.03
N LYS A 183 -0.16 9.43 0.37
CA LYS A 183 1.30 9.32 0.42
C LYS A 183 1.77 8.35 1.50
N LEU A 184 1.14 8.34 2.68
CA LEU A 184 1.45 7.38 3.74
C LEU A 184 1.14 5.95 3.30
N LEU A 185 0.03 5.72 2.58
CA LEU A 185 -0.30 4.40 2.04
C LEU A 185 0.74 3.92 1.01
N ASN A 186 1.25 4.81 0.15
CA ASN A 186 2.36 4.49 -0.75
C ASN A 186 3.65 4.14 0.02
N ILE A 187 3.97 4.89 1.09
CA ILE A 187 5.12 4.59 1.95
C ILE A 187 4.94 3.21 2.59
N GLY A 188 3.78 2.93 3.17
CA GLY A 188 3.47 1.64 3.78
C GLY A 188 3.62 0.46 2.82
N TYR A 189 3.17 0.64 1.57
CA TYR A 189 3.35 -0.37 0.52
C TYR A 189 4.83 -0.68 0.26
N LEU A 190 5.65 0.36 0.11
CA LEU A 190 7.09 0.20 -0.16
C LEU A 190 7.85 -0.37 1.04
N GLU A 191 7.52 0.03 2.26
CA GLU A 191 8.17 -0.48 3.47
C GLU A 191 7.76 -1.94 3.76
N ALA A 192 6.47 -2.28 3.63
CA ALA A 192 6.01 -3.65 3.84
C ALA A 192 6.68 -4.65 2.88
N LEU A 193 6.99 -4.25 1.66
CA LEU A 193 7.71 -5.07 0.68
C LEU A 193 9.17 -5.35 1.05
N LYS A 194 9.77 -4.59 1.98
CA LYS A 194 11.12 -4.87 2.49
C LYS A 194 11.11 -6.00 3.51
N ASP A 195 10.00 -6.16 4.23
CA ASP A 195 9.86 -7.19 5.26
C ASP A 195 9.48 -8.55 4.66
N PHE A 196 8.56 -8.55 3.70
CA PHE A 196 8.03 -9.79 3.13
C PHE A 196 7.48 -9.57 1.72
N ASN A 197 7.46 -10.64 0.90
CA ASN A 197 6.80 -10.61 -0.41
C ASN A 197 5.29 -10.84 -0.26
N TRP A 198 4.58 -9.82 0.22
CA TRP A 198 3.13 -9.86 0.42
C TRP A 198 2.36 -10.03 -0.90
N ASP A 199 1.33 -10.88 -0.89
CA ASP A 199 0.45 -11.13 -2.05
C ASP A 199 -0.59 -10.00 -2.21
N CYS A 200 -1.07 -9.52 -1.07
CA CYS A 200 -2.20 -8.61 -0.97
C CYS A 200 -1.92 -7.43 -0.03
N PHE A 201 -2.40 -6.26 -0.43
CA PHE A 201 -2.32 -5.03 0.36
C PHE A 201 -3.72 -4.53 0.67
N ILE A 202 -4.01 -4.34 1.97
CA ILE A 202 -5.23 -3.71 2.46
C ILE A 202 -4.90 -2.30 2.88
N PHE A 203 -5.49 -1.30 2.23
CA PHE A 203 -5.35 0.11 2.58
C PHE A 203 -6.53 0.47 3.47
N HIS A 204 -6.27 0.91 4.71
CA HIS A 204 -7.28 0.88 5.75
C HIS A 204 -7.32 2.15 6.60
N ASP A 205 -8.46 2.83 6.63
CA ASP A 205 -8.67 3.97 7.53
C ASP A 205 -8.74 3.52 9.00
N VAL A 206 -8.09 4.25 9.90
CA VAL A 206 -7.95 3.86 11.32
C VAL A 206 -9.29 3.82 12.09
N ASP A 207 -10.32 4.52 11.59
CA ASP A 207 -11.61 4.71 12.25
C ASP A 207 -12.72 3.79 11.74
N LEU A 208 -12.44 2.90 10.78
CA LEU A 208 -13.44 2.02 10.17
C LEU A 208 -13.30 0.58 10.67
N ILE A 209 -14.24 0.11 11.48
CA ILE A 209 -14.20 -1.25 12.03
C ILE A 209 -15.16 -2.16 11.26
N PRO A 210 -14.71 -3.30 10.68
CA PRO A 210 -15.60 -4.21 9.96
C PRO A 210 -16.55 -4.92 10.93
N GLU A 211 -17.82 -5.05 10.52
CA GLU A 211 -18.88 -5.63 11.36
C GLU A 211 -19.14 -7.11 11.11
N ASN A 212 -18.60 -7.68 10.03
CA ASN A 212 -18.88 -9.07 9.63
C ASN A 212 -17.63 -9.73 9.05
N ASP A 213 -17.17 -10.83 9.65
CA ASP A 213 -15.93 -11.49 9.25
C ASP A 213 -16.04 -12.34 7.97
N HIS A 214 -17.23 -12.46 7.36
CA HIS A 214 -17.35 -12.87 5.96
C HIS A 214 -16.86 -11.79 4.98
N ASN A 215 -16.58 -10.56 5.45
CA ASN A 215 -15.91 -9.55 4.65
C ASN A 215 -14.41 -9.85 4.59
N LEU A 216 -14.02 -10.72 3.66
CA LEU A 216 -12.65 -11.26 3.61
C LEU A 216 -11.62 -10.18 3.24
N TYR A 217 -10.61 -10.00 4.09
CA TYR A 217 -9.46 -9.11 3.89
C TYR A 217 -8.39 -9.80 3.03
N THR A 218 -8.83 -10.22 1.85
CA THR A 218 -8.05 -10.90 0.83
C THR A 218 -8.17 -10.17 -0.50
N CYS A 219 -7.18 -10.36 -1.36
CA CYS A 219 -7.20 -9.83 -2.71
C CYS A 219 -7.79 -10.83 -3.69
N ASP A 220 -8.30 -10.31 -4.80
CA ASP A 220 -8.91 -11.08 -5.88
C ASP A 220 -8.30 -10.61 -7.22
N GLN A 221 -8.76 -11.18 -8.33
CA GLN A 221 -8.38 -10.80 -9.70
C GLN A 221 -8.67 -9.32 -10.02
N GLN A 222 -9.58 -8.71 -9.27
CA GLN A 222 -9.99 -7.33 -9.40
C GLN A 222 -9.82 -6.56 -8.08
N PRO A 223 -9.46 -5.26 -8.11
CA PRO A 223 -9.41 -4.43 -6.92
C PRO A 223 -10.73 -4.47 -6.15
N LYS A 224 -10.65 -4.69 -4.84
CA LYS A 224 -11.82 -4.86 -3.98
C LYS A 224 -12.03 -3.61 -3.15
N HIS A 225 -13.26 -3.12 -3.12
CA HIS A 225 -13.70 -2.11 -2.17
C HIS A 225 -14.42 -2.81 -1.03
N LEU A 226 -13.81 -2.80 0.16
CA LEU A 226 -14.30 -3.56 1.31
C LEU A 226 -15.42 -2.83 2.05
N VAL A 227 -15.58 -1.51 1.86
CA VAL A 227 -16.60 -0.68 2.54
C VAL A 227 -17.78 -0.37 1.62
N VAL A 228 -18.86 -1.15 1.71
CA VAL A 228 -20.10 -0.80 0.98
C VAL A 228 -20.90 0.25 1.74
N GLY A 229 -20.89 0.21 3.07
CA GLY A 229 -21.64 1.18 3.86
C GLY A 229 -21.15 1.24 5.29
N ARG A 230 -21.36 2.39 5.92
CA ARG A 230 -21.01 2.61 7.31
C ARG A 230 -22.20 3.12 8.13
N ASN A 231 -22.15 2.97 9.44
CA ASN A 231 -23.16 3.49 10.37
C ASN A 231 -23.55 4.95 10.06
N SER A 232 -22.58 5.83 9.78
CA SER A 232 -22.79 7.24 9.46
C SER A 232 -23.45 7.51 8.09
N THR A 233 -23.48 6.53 7.19
CA THR A 233 -24.18 6.60 5.89
C THR A 233 -25.45 5.76 5.85
N GLY A 234 -25.93 5.28 7.00
CA GLY A 234 -27.07 4.35 7.08
C GLY A 234 -26.80 3.04 6.34
N TYR A 235 -25.55 2.57 6.36
CA TYR A 235 -25.07 1.37 5.68
C TYR A 235 -25.30 1.36 4.15
N ARG A 236 -25.27 2.55 3.54
CA ARG A 236 -25.35 2.71 2.08
C ARG A 236 -24.03 3.24 1.53
N LEU A 237 -23.76 2.88 0.27
CA LEU A 237 -22.63 3.39 -0.48
C LEU A 237 -22.78 4.89 -0.67
N ARG A 238 -21.71 5.64 -0.37
CA ARG A 238 -21.74 7.11 -0.39
C ARG A 238 -22.13 7.67 -1.76
N TYR A 239 -21.57 7.09 -2.82
CA TYR A 239 -21.92 7.31 -4.22
C TYR A 239 -21.36 6.16 -5.06
N LYS A 240 -21.85 5.97 -6.29
CA LYS A 240 -21.51 4.82 -7.15
C LYS A 240 -19.99 4.61 -7.34
N GLY A 241 -19.25 5.71 -7.46
CA GLY A 241 -17.80 5.73 -7.64
C GLY A 241 -16.98 5.68 -6.34
N TYR A 242 -17.58 5.57 -5.17
CA TYR A 242 -16.83 5.66 -3.91
C TYR A 242 -15.85 4.48 -3.77
N PHE A 243 -14.59 4.80 -3.46
CA PHE A 243 -13.49 3.84 -3.28
C PHE A 243 -12.59 4.15 -2.05
N GLY A 244 -13.03 5.06 -1.18
CA GLY A 244 -12.35 5.39 0.07
C GLY A 244 -12.65 4.43 1.22
N GLY A 245 -12.06 4.67 2.39
CA GLY A 245 -12.24 3.81 3.55
C GLY A 245 -11.26 2.64 3.55
N VAL A 246 -11.73 1.47 3.10
CA VAL A 246 -10.92 0.25 3.08
C VAL A 246 -10.96 -0.41 1.70
N SER A 247 -9.80 -0.62 1.09
CA SER A 247 -9.66 -1.29 -0.21
C SER A 247 -8.56 -2.35 -0.20
N ALA A 248 -8.67 -3.32 -1.10
CA ALA A 248 -7.68 -4.38 -1.27
C ALA A 248 -7.19 -4.42 -2.72
N MET A 249 -5.86 -4.48 -2.90
CA MET A 249 -5.23 -4.64 -4.20
C MET A 249 -4.05 -5.59 -4.11
N THR A 250 -3.88 -6.44 -5.11
CA THR A 250 -2.65 -7.26 -5.22
C THR A 250 -1.44 -6.36 -5.48
N LYS A 251 -0.25 -6.89 -5.20
CA LYS A 251 1.03 -6.25 -5.59
C LYS A 251 1.03 -5.76 -7.03
N ASP A 252 0.57 -6.62 -7.95
CA ASP A 252 0.53 -6.33 -9.38
C ASP A 252 -0.50 -5.26 -9.72
N GLN A 253 -1.70 -5.33 -9.14
CA GLN A 253 -2.74 -4.31 -9.36
C GLN A 253 -2.28 -2.94 -8.89
N PHE A 254 -1.67 -2.85 -7.70
CA PHE A 254 -1.21 -1.58 -7.14
C PHE A 254 -0.04 -1.00 -7.93
N SER A 255 0.90 -1.86 -8.34
CA SER A 255 2.02 -1.47 -9.21
C SER A 255 1.52 -0.99 -10.58
N LYS A 256 0.53 -1.68 -11.17
CA LYS A 256 -0.04 -1.36 -12.49
C LYS A 256 -0.69 0.03 -12.53
N VAL A 257 -1.31 0.46 -11.43
CA VAL A 257 -1.92 1.80 -11.33
C VAL A 257 -0.94 2.88 -10.88
N ASN A 258 0.34 2.53 -10.66
CA ASN A 258 1.37 3.41 -10.10
C ASN A 258 0.96 4.03 -8.74
N GLY A 259 0.37 3.20 -7.87
CA GLY A 259 -0.05 3.56 -6.52
C GLY A 259 -1.03 4.73 -6.43
N PHE A 260 -1.14 5.30 -5.23
CA PHE A 260 -1.95 6.48 -4.94
C PHE A 260 -1.26 7.79 -5.40
N PRO A 261 -2.00 8.90 -5.61
CA PRO A 261 -1.40 10.22 -5.83
C PRO A 261 -0.73 10.78 -4.57
N ASN A 262 0.46 11.36 -4.68
CA ASN A 262 1.20 11.93 -3.54
C ASN A 262 0.85 13.39 -3.22
N THR A 263 -0.01 14.03 -4.00
CA THR A 263 -0.24 15.48 -4.02
C THR A 263 -1.47 15.94 -3.24
N TYR A 264 -2.26 15.02 -2.68
CA TYR A 264 -3.44 15.34 -1.88
C TYR A 264 -3.05 15.62 -0.43
N TRP A 265 -2.95 16.91 -0.09
CA TRP A 265 -2.63 17.39 1.26
C TRP A 265 -3.89 17.95 1.90
N GLY A 266 -4.56 17.12 2.69
CA GLY A 266 -5.84 17.45 3.31
C GLY A 266 -6.85 16.34 3.08
N TRP A 267 -8.14 16.68 3.15
CA TRP A 267 -9.22 15.72 3.10
C TRP A 267 -9.83 15.59 1.69
N GLY A 268 -9.90 14.35 1.20
CA GLY A 268 -10.75 13.92 0.09
C GLY A 268 -10.12 14.02 -1.30
N GLY A 269 -10.63 13.20 -2.22
CA GLY A 269 -10.30 13.20 -3.65
C GLY A 269 -9.21 12.21 -4.04
N GLU A 270 -8.37 11.76 -3.10
CA GLU A 270 -7.28 10.84 -3.39
C GLU A 270 -7.75 9.42 -3.69
N ASP A 271 -8.89 9.02 -3.10
CA ASP A 271 -9.57 7.75 -3.35
C ASP A 271 -10.29 7.74 -4.71
N ASP A 272 -10.86 8.87 -5.11
CA ASP A 272 -11.42 9.07 -6.44
C ASP A 272 -10.35 9.04 -7.55
N ASP A 273 -9.19 9.67 -7.32
CA ASP A 273 -8.04 9.59 -8.22
C ASP A 273 -7.54 8.14 -8.35
N LEU A 274 -7.40 7.40 -7.24
CA LEU A 274 -7.06 5.98 -7.31
C LEU A 274 -8.09 5.18 -8.12
N ARG A 275 -9.39 5.40 -7.92
CA ARG A 275 -10.43 4.76 -8.74
C ARG A 275 -10.21 5.05 -10.23
N ILE A 276 -9.95 6.30 -10.59
CA ILE A 276 -9.72 6.68 -11.98
C ILE A 276 -8.51 5.93 -12.54
N ARG A 277 -7.40 5.84 -11.79
CA ARG A 277 -6.22 5.04 -12.20
C ARG A 277 -6.55 3.57 -12.42
N VAL A 278 -7.31 2.97 -11.52
CA VAL A 278 -7.81 1.59 -11.65
C VAL A 278 -8.61 1.42 -12.96
N GLN A 279 -9.53 2.33 -13.23
CA GLN A 279 -10.36 2.30 -14.45
C GLN A 279 -9.53 2.48 -15.72
N LEU A 280 -8.54 3.38 -15.71
CA LEU A 280 -7.63 3.60 -16.84
C LEU A 280 -6.77 2.37 -17.17
N GLN A 281 -6.52 1.50 -16.18
CA GLN A 281 -5.81 0.22 -16.37
C GLN A 281 -6.72 -0.95 -16.78
N GLY A 282 -7.99 -0.66 -17.09
CA GLY A 282 -8.99 -1.66 -17.51
C GLY A 282 -9.49 -2.56 -16.37
N LEU A 283 -9.16 -2.22 -15.12
CA LEU A 283 -9.59 -2.97 -13.94
C LEU A 283 -10.98 -2.50 -13.48
N LYS A 284 -11.70 -3.39 -12.82
CA LYS A 284 -13.06 -3.13 -12.31
C LYS A 284 -13.06 -3.25 -10.80
N ILE A 285 -13.65 -2.31 -10.09
CA ILE A 285 -13.79 -2.40 -8.63
C ILE A 285 -14.92 -3.38 -8.31
N ILE A 286 -14.62 -4.43 -7.56
CA ILE A 286 -15.60 -5.37 -7.02
C ILE A 286 -15.92 -5.04 -5.56
N ARG A 287 -17.11 -5.42 -5.10
CA ARG A 287 -17.58 -5.20 -3.72
C ARG A 287 -18.22 -6.48 -3.19
N PRO A 288 -17.97 -6.84 -1.92
CA PRO A 288 -18.75 -7.90 -1.26
C PRO A 288 -20.23 -7.51 -1.14
N PRO A 289 -21.11 -8.46 -0.76
CA PRO A 289 -22.52 -8.17 -0.46
C PRO A 289 -22.68 -7.04 0.55
N ALA A 290 -23.71 -6.20 0.37
CA ALA A 290 -23.91 -4.98 1.16
C ALA A 290 -24.23 -5.22 2.64
N ASP A 291 -24.76 -6.40 2.97
CA ASP A 291 -25.00 -6.89 4.32
C ASP A 291 -23.73 -7.41 5.01
N VAL A 292 -22.71 -7.78 4.24
CA VAL A 292 -21.40 -8.24 4.72
C VAL A 292 -20.41 -7.08 4.83
N ALA A 293 -20.35 -6.20 3.83
CA ALA A 293 -19.40 -5.09 3.74
C ALA A 293 -19.81 -3.84 4.55
N ARG A 294 -20.29 -4.05 5.78
CA ARG A 294 -20.68 -3.01 6.72
C ARG A 294 -19.57 -2.68 7.70
N TYR A 295 -19.45 -1.39 8.01
CA TYR A 295 -18.46 -0.86 8.93
C TYR A 295 -19.08 0.07 9.96
N THR A 296 -18.56 0.02 11.18
CA THR A 296 -18.77 1.07 12.15
C THR A 296 -17.64 2.09 12.02
N MET A 297 -17.99 3.33 11.70
CA MET A 297 -17.08 4.46 11.82
C MET A 297 -17.07 4.93 13.28
N VAL A 298 -15.91 4.87 13.92
CA VAL A 298 -15.69 5.46 15.25
C VAL A 298 -15.75 6.97 15.08
N PHE A 299 -16.76 7.60 15.67
CA PHE A 299 -17.04 9.01 15.41
C PHE A 299 -15.93 9.91 15.94
N HIS A 300 -15.58 10.92 15.14
CA HIS A 300 -14.72 12.00 15.55
C HIS A 300 -15.08 13.31 14.87
N GLN A 301 -14.68 14.42 15.49
CA GLN A 301 -14.71 15.71 14.82
C GLN A 301 -13.63 15.75 13.73
N ARG A 302 -13.90 16.55 12.70
CA ARG A 302 -12.93 16.78 11.63
C ARG A 302 -11.71 17.51 12.20
N ASP A 303 -10.52 17.02 11.86
CA ASP A 303 -9.27 17.61 12.34
C ASP A 303 -9.06 19.01 11.76
N ALA A 304 -8.74 19.97 12.62
CA ALA A 304 -8.32 21.30 12.20
C ALA A 304 -7.01 21.20 11.37
N GLY A 305 -6.90 21.99 10.29
CA GLY A 305 -5.75 21.95 9.38
C GLY A 305 -5.78 20.83 8.33
N ASN A 306 -6.87 20.05 8.26
CA ASN A 306 -7.15 19.11 7.16
C ASN A 306 -8.36 19.62 6.36
N GLU A 307 -8.19 20.76 5.68
CA GLU A 307 -9.19 21.36 4.79
C GLU A 307 -9.52 20.42 3.60
N VAL A 308 -10.63 20.70 2.91
CA VAL A 308 -11.02 19.90 1.75
C VAL A 308 -10.03 20.23 0.64
N ASN A 309 -9.45 19.22 -0.01
CA ASN A 309 -8.62 19.44 -1.18
C ASN A 309 -9.45 20.19 -2.25
N LYS A 310 -8.88 21.25 -2.83
CA LYS A 310 -9.54 21.98 -3.92
C LYS A 310 -9.43 21.17 -5.20
N ASP A 311 -10.50 21.19 -5.98
CA ASP A 311 -10.58 20.57 -7.31
C ASP A 311 -9.55 21.16 -8.29
#